data_AF-A0A2W6E4R9-F1
#
_entry.id   AF-A0A2W6E4R9-F1
#
_cell.length_a   1.000
_cell.length_b   1.000
_cell.length_c   1.000
_cell.angle_alpha   90.00
_cell.angle_beta   90.00
_cell.angle_gamma   90.00
#
_symmetry.space_group_name_H-M   'P 1'
#
loop_
_entity.id
_entity.type
_entity.pdbx_description
1 polymer ?
#
loop_
_entity_poly.entity_id
_entity_poly.type
_entity_poly.pdbx_seq_one_letter_code
_entity_poly.pdbx_strand_id
1 'polypeptide(L)'
;MKAPDLMAGLYPPAVRERWGGEISHQVAESGIRSWPDTLTEAARLWLHPSDWPETLAGQTRRVLAVALFAITTVTALLVRATEPSAILTADVRHPVTSLWLAPILLGIGLSTPLPSLRLATLRRLITLVIRTLTVPALAVLAMYLTARSGLIEHPSRTAHAALIAYYWATLGFTALRLCTLIARVARTAAMPSTRRLCAALLLIGAGLALAAGQSLLALVQAAPHAGSVAVTLTLAILAAATISAGHDLGATKSR
;
A
#
# COMPACT_ATOMS: atom_id res chain seq x y z
N MET A 1 17.49 -16.17 6.14
CA MET A 1 17.62 -15.34 4.92
C MET A 1 18.86 -14.50 5.07
N LYS A 2 19.79 -14.50 4.10
CA LYS A 2 21.03 -13.73 4.23
C LYS A 2 20.77 -12.27 3.84
N ALA A 3 21.59 -11.34 4.33
CA ALA A 3 21.44 -9.91 4.01
C ALA A 3 21.47 -9.59 2.50
N PRO A 4 22.27 -10.28 1.66
CA PRO A 4 22.24 -10.09 0.21
C PRO A 4 20.91 -10.51 -0.43
N ASP A 5 20.32 -11.63 0.02
CA ASP A 5 19.00 -12.10 -0.44
C ASP A 5 17.90 -11.09 -0.08
N LEU A 6 18.03 -10.44 1.09
CA LEU A 6 17.14 -9.37 1.52
C LEU A 6 17.22 -8.16 0.57
N MET A 7 18.44 -7.74 0.19
CA MET A 7 18.65 -6.62 -0.72
C MET A 7 18.12 -6.91 -2.13
N ALA A 8 18.41 -8.09 -2.68
CA ALA A 8 17.82 -8.53 -3.94
C ALA A 8 16.28 -8.65 -3.84
N GLY A 9 15.76 -8.91 -2.63
CA GLY A 9 14.33 -8.92 -2.32
C GLY A 9 13.61 -7.60 -2.54
N LEU A 10 14.31 -6.46 -2.45
CA LEU A 10 13.76 -5.11 -2.55
C LEU A 10 13.46 -4.68 -4.00
N TYR A 11 14.11 -5.32 -4.97
CA TYR A 11 13.88 -5.05 -6.38
C TYR A 11 12.48 -5.52 -6.82
N PRO A 12 11.90 -4.90 -7.87
CA PRO A 12 10.66 -5.35 -8.47
C PRO A 12 10.71 -6.85 -8.82
N PRO A 13 9.60 -7.61 -8.68
CA PRO A 13 9.59 -9.05 -8.91
C PRO A 13 10.20 -9.50 -10.24
N ALA A 14 9.92 -8.77 -11.32
CA ALA A 14 10.46 -9.08 -12.65
C ALA A 14 11.99 -8.95 -12.71
N VAL A 15 12.54 -7.92 -12.07
CA VAL A 15 13.99 -7.72 -11.94
C VAL A 15 14.60 -8.80 -11.06
N ARG A 16 13.97 -9.14 -9.93
CA ARG A 16 14.45 -10.19 -9.03
C ARG A 16 14.46 -11.57 -9.69
N GLU A 17 13.45 -11.90 -10.48
CA GLU A 17 13.38 -13.17 -11.21
C GLU A 17 14.49 -13.29 -12.25
N ARG A 18 14.85 -12.18 -12.92
CA ARG A 18 15.86 -12.18 -13.99
C ARG A 18 17.29 -12.00 -13.48
N TRP A 19 17.49 -11.13 -12.50
CA TRP A 19 18.82 -10.65 -12.06
C TRP A 19 19.06 -10.83 -10.55
N GLY A 20 18.11 -11.38 -9.78
CA GLY A 20 18.22 -11.47 -8.33
C GLY A 20 19.42 -12.29 -7.83
N GLY A 21 19.83 -13.33 -8.56
CA GLY A 21 21.04 -14.10 -8.26
C GLY A 21 22.31 -13.26 -8.41
N GLU A 22 22.42 -12.52 -9.52
CA GLU A 22 23.55 -11.62 -9.80
C GLU A 22 23.61 -10.49 -8.77
N ILE A 23 22.49 -9.85 -8.46
CA ILE A 23 22.40 -8.79 -7.45
C ILE A 23 22.83 -9.31 -6.08
N SER A 24 22.38 -10.52 -5.70
CA SER A 24 22.77 -11.12 -4.42
C SER A 24 24.25 -11.44 -4.36
N HIS A 25 24.84 -11.90 -5.46
CA HIS A 25 26.27 -12.15 -5.58
C HIS A 25 27.08 -10.84 -5.46
N GLN A 26 26.72 -9.83 -6.24
CA GLN A 26 27.37 -8.52 -6.24
C GLN A 26 27.31 -7.83 -4.87
N VAL A 27 26.18 -7.92 -4.17
CA VAL A 27 26.02 -7.39 -2.80
C VAL A 27 26.86 -8.21 -1.79
N ALA A 28 26.98 -9.53 -1.98
CA ALA A 28 27.83 -10.36 -1.14
C ALA A 28 29.32 -10.03 -1.31
N GLU A 29 29.76 -9.75 -2.54
CA GLU A 29 31.15 -9.37 -2.86
C GLU A 29 31.50 -7.95 -2.41
N SER A 30 30.59 -7.00 -2.63
CA SER A 30 30.81 -5.58 -2.31
C SER A 30 30.61 -5.24 -0.83
N GLY A 31 29.92 -6.11 -0.09
CA GLY A 31 29.66 -5.97 1.34
C GLY A 31 28.70 -4.83 1.68
N ILE A 32 28.73 -4.39 2.94
CA ILE A 32 27.73 -3.43 3.49
C ILE A 32 27.84 -2.03 2.85
N ARG A 33 29.01 -1.67 2.33
CA ARG A 33 29.26 -0.33 1.76
C ARG A 33 28.42 -0.05 0.51
N SER A 34 28.05 -1.07 -0.26
CA SER A 34 27.22 -0.92 -1.46
C SER A 34 25.71 -0.87 -1.17
N TRP A 35 25.28 -1.12 0.07
CA TRP A 35 23.85 -1.18 0.40
C TRP A 35 23.08 0.10 0.06
N PRO A 36 23.60 1.32 0.34
CA PRO A 36 22.90 2.55 -0.03
C PRO A 36 22.70 2.68 -1.55
N ASP A 37 23.68 2.26 -2.33
CA ASP A 37 23.61 2.31 -3.79
C ASP A 37 22.58 1.28 -4.30
N THR A 38 22.61 0.06 -3.77
CA THR A 38 21.62 -0.99 -4.08
C THR A 38 20.19 -0.55 -3.73
N LEU A 39 20.00 0.13 -2.60
CA LEU A 39 18.70 0.68 -2.22
C LEU A 39 18.24 1.78 -3.18
N THR A 40 19.16 2.66 -3.57
CA THR A 40 18.90 3.74 -4.54
C THR A 40 18.51 3.17 -5.89
N GLU A 41 19.20 2.15 -6.37
CA GLU A 41 18.88 1.48 -7.62
C GLU A 41 17.54 0.76 -7.58
N ALA A 42 17.25 0.02 -6.49
CA ALA A 42 15.96 -0.63 -6.31
C ALA A 42 14.82 0.41 -6.31
N ALA A 43 15.00 1.52 -5.59
CA ALA A 43 14.03 2.61 -5.58
C ALA A 43 13.85 3.23 -6.97
N ARG A 44 14.94 3.51 -7.69
CA ARG A 44 14.90 4.04 -9.05
C ARG A 44 14.12 3.12 -9.98
N LEU A 45 14.34 1.82 -9.92
CA LEU A 45 13.59 0.85 -10.72
C LEU A 45 12.11 0.86 -10.36
N TRP A 46 11.75 0.94 -9.07
CA TRP A 46 10.34 1.08 -8.68
C TRP A 46 9.66 2.34 -9.25
N LEU A 47 10.41 3.42 -9.45
CA LEU A 47 9.92 4.68 -10.04
C LEU A 47 9.84 4.65 -11.57
N HIS A 48 10.53 3.72 -12.23
CA HIS A 48 10.58 3.56 -13.69
C HIS A 48 10.10 2.17 -14.10
N PRO A 49 8.80 1.85 -13.92
CA PRO A 49 8.24 0.56 -14.35
C PRO A 49 8.40 0.25 -15.84
N SER A 50 8.65 1.25 -16.70
CA SER A 50 8.96 1.08 -18.11
C SER A 50 10.27 0.33 -18.36
N ASP A 51 11.23 0.43 -17.45
CA ASP A 51 12.55 -0.21 -17.54
C ASP A 51 12.53 -1.69 -17.09
N TRP A 52 11.39 -2.18 -16.60
CA TRP A 52 11.31 -3.53 -16.06
C TRP A 52 11.36 -4.57 -17.19
N PRO A 53 12.14 -5.66 -17.01
CA PRO A 53 12.13 -6.74 -17.98
C PRO A 53 10.76 -7.43 -17.98
N GLU A 54 10.02 -7.37 -19.10
CA GLU A 54 8.80 -8.18 -19.24
C GLU A 54 9.19 -9.63 -19.58
N THR A 55 9.25 -10.50 -18.57
CA THR A 55 9.43 -11.96 -18.79
C THR A 55 8.10 -12.62 -19.16
N LEU A 56 6.98 -12.08 -18.68
CA LEU A 56 5.62 -12.49 -19.04
C LEU A 56 4.77 -11.25 -19.41
N ALA A 57 3.99 -11.38 -20.48
CA ALA A 57 3.12 -10.30 -20.95
C ALA A 57 2.17 -9.82 -19.84
N GLY A 58 2.26 -8.52 -19.50
CA GLY A 58 1.40 -7.90 -18.48
C GLY A 58 1.83 -8.12 -17.02
N GLN A 59 3.01 -8.69 -16.77
CA GLN A 59 3.57 -8.83 -15.42
C GLN A 59 3.76 -7.48 -14.71
N THR A 60 4.31 -6.48 -15.39
CA THR A 60 4.52 -5.12 -14.86
C THR A 60 3.20 -4.51 -14.40
N ARG A 61 2.16 -4.57 -15.25
CA ARG A 61 0.81 -4.08 -14.93
C ARG A 61 0.23 -4.75 -13.68
N ARG A 62 0.46 -6.06 -13.54
CA ARG A 62 -0.02 -6.82 -12.39
C ARG A 62 0.68 -6.43 -11.10
N VAL A 63 2.00 -6.30 -11.12
CA VAL A 63 2.79 -5.89 -9.95
C VAL A 63 2.39 -4.49 -9.52
N LEU A 64 2.27 -3.55 -10.46
CA LEU A 64 1.86 -2.18 -10.19
C LEU A 64 0.44 -2.08 -9.62
N ALA A 65 -0.51 -2.85 -10.14
CA ALA A 65 -1.84 -2.91 -9.57
C ALA A 65 -1.80 -3.35 -8.09
N VAL A 66 -1.05 -4.42 -7.77
CA VAL A 66 -0.86 -4.87 -6.38
C VAL A 66 -0.17 -3.81 -5.52
N ALA A 67 0.85 -3.14 -6.06
CA ALA A 67 1.58 -2.07 -5.37
C ALA A 67 0.66 -0.89 -5.04
N LEU A 68 -0.22 -0.48 -5.95
CA LEU A 68 -1.23 0.56 -5.68
C LEU A 68 -2.12 0.22 -4.49
N PHE A 69 -2.63 -1.02 -4.43
CA PHE A 69 -3.44 -1.45 -3.29
C PHE A 69 -2.64 -1.52 -1.99
N ALA A 70 -1.36 -1.91 -2.06
CA ALA A 70 -0.48 -1.86 -0.90
C ALA A 70 -0.27 -0.42 -0.42
N ILE A 71 -0.02 0.53 -1.33
CA ILE A 71 0.09 1.97 -1.03
C ILE A 71 -1.19 2.48 -0.39
N THR A 72 -2.36 2.23 -0.98
CA THR A 72 -3.66 2.60 -0.41
C THR A 72 -3.85 2.05 1.00
N THR A 73 -3.45 0.79 1.23
CA THR A 73 -3.59 0.14 2.54
C THR A 73 -2.65 0.78 3.56
N VAL A 74 -1.40 1.08 3.18
CA VAL A 74 -0.44 1.81 4.02
C VAL A 74 -0.96 3.20 4.34
N THR A 75 -1.48 3.94 3.36
CA THR A 75 -2.11 5.25 3.57
C THR A 75 -3.26 5.16 4.56
N ALA A 76 -4.15 4.16 4.43
CA ALA A 76 -5.27 3.98 5.35
C ALA A 76 -4.78 3.72 6.79
N LEU A 77 -3.74 2.89 6.96
CA LEU A 77 -3.14 2.62 8.27
C LEU A 77 -2.44 3.87 8.85
N LEU A 78 -1.76 4.66 8.02
CA LEU A 78 -1.12 5.91 8.42
C LEU A 78 -2.16 6.93 8.91
N VAL A 79 -3.22 7.15 8.13
CA VAL A 79 -4.32 8.04 8.54
C VAL A 79 -4.94 7.55 9.84
N ARG A 80 -5.17 6.24 9.97
CA ARG A 80 -5.71 5.66 11.20
C ARG A 80 -4.79 5.86 12.41
N ALA A 81 -3.46 5.80 12.21
CA ALA A 81 -2.49 6.03 13.28
C ALA A 81 -2.48 7.48 13.78
N THR A 82 -3.02 8.41 12.97
CA THR A 82 -3.05 9.85 13.28
C THR A 82 -4.38 10.36 13.84
N GLU A 83 -5.39 9.51 14.05
CA GLU A 83 -6.66 9.89 14.70
C GLU A 83 -6.42 10.15 16.20
N PRO A 84 -6.00 11.37 16.57
CA PRO A 84 -6.96 12.40 17.01
C PRO A 84 -7.04 13.63 16.10
N SER A 85 -6.35 13.62 14.96
CA SER A 85 -6.22 14.80 14.08
C SER A 85 -7.52 15.01 13.29
N ALA A 86 -8.36 15.98 13.71
CA ALA A 86 -9.63 16.35 13.08
C ALA A 86 -9.56 16.76 11.58
N ILE A 87 -8.38 16.70 10.97
CA ILE A 87 -8.05 17.27 9.66
C ILE A 87 -8.02 16.21 8.56
N LEU A 88 -7.65 14.96 8.91
CA LEU A 88 -7.66 13.80 7.98
C LEU A 88 -8.80 12.82 8.25
N THR A 89 -9.67 13.12 9.21
CA THR A 89 -10.89 12.34 9.43
C THR A 89 -11.88 12.60 8.30
N ALA A 90 -12.19 11.54 7.57
CA ALA A 90 -13.26 11.51 6.58
C ALA A 90 -14.60 11.73 7.29
N ASP A 91 -15.04 12.98 7.42
CA ASP A 91 -16.33 13.31 7.99
C ASP A 91 -17.27 13.80 6.87
N VAL A 92 -18.44 13.18 6.79
CA VAL A 92 -19.54 13.58 5.90
C VAL A 92 -19.97 15.03 6.17
N ARG A 93 -19.77 15.50 7.40
CA ARG A 93 -20.09 16.88 7.82
C ARG A 93 -19.06 17.91 7.35
N HIS A 94 -17.88 17.48 6.91
CA HIS A 94 -16.79 18.36 6.44
C HIS A 94 -16.29 17.90 5.05
N PRO A 95 -17.05 18.16 3.97
CA PRO A 95 -16.70 17.67 2.63
C PRO A 95 -15.34 18.18 2.12
N VAL A 96 -14.90 19.35 2.60
CA VAL A 96 -13.60 19.95 2.25
C VAL A 96 -12.42 19.13 2.79
N THR A 97 -12.54 18.55 3.99
CA THR A 97 -11.48 17.69 4.57
C THR A 97 -11.48 16.29 3.97
N SER A 98 -12.53 15.90 3.25
CA SER A 98 -12.64 14.61 2.56
C SER A 98 -12.28 14.68 1.06
N LEU A 99 -11.91 15.86 0.54
CA LEU A 99 -11.68 16.06 -0.89
C LEU A 99 -10.54 15.18 -1.45
N TRP A 100 -9.53 14.88 -0.63
CA TRP A 100 -8.39 14.03 -0.99
C TRP A 100 -8.79 12.55 -1.21
N LEU A 101 -9.91 12.10 -0.63
CA LEU A 101 -10.40 10.72 -0.77
C LEU A 101 -11.01 10.46 -2.14
N ALA A 102 -11.69 11.44 -2.73
CA ALA A 102 -12.34 11.28 -4.02
C ALA A 102 -11.38 10.78 -5.13
N PRO A 103 -10.21 11.39 -5.37
CA PRO A 103 -9.27 10.90 -6.37
C PRO A 103 -8.65 9.54 -5.98
N ILE A 104 -8.43 9.26 -4.68
CA ILE A 104 -7.96 7.94 -4.23
C ILE A 104 -9.00 6.85 -4.52
N LEU A 105 -10.27 7.07 -4.18
CA LEU A 105 -11.36 6.12 -4.44
C LEU A 105 -11.55 5.89 -5.94
N LEU A 106 -11.49 6.96 -6.74
CA LEU A 106 -11.54 6.85 -8.20
C LEU A 106 -10.35 6.04 -8.74
N GLY A 107 -9.13 6.31 -8.24
CA GLY A 107 -7.93 5.59 -8.62
C GLY A 107 -7.96 4.12 -8.22
N ILE A 108 -8.48 3.79 -7.04
CA ILE A 108 -8.75 2.40 -6.62
C ILE A 108 -9.70 1.75 -7.62
N GLY A 109 -10.83 2.40 -7.92
CA GLY A 109 -11.80 1.94 -8.93
C GLY A 109 -11.15 1.66 -10.29
N LEU A 110 -10.23 2.51 -10.75
CA LEU A 110 -9.48 2.28 -11.99
C LEU A 110 -8.41 1.19 -11.86
N SER A 111 -7.78 1.01 -10.70
CA SER A 111 -6.79 -0.04 -10.49
C SER A 111 -7.39 -1.44 -10.31
N THR A 112 -8.69 -1.53 -9.98
CA THR A 112 -9.33 -2.82 -9.71
C THR A 112 -9.25 -3.76 -10.92
N PRO A 113 -8.66 -4.97 -10.75
CA PRO A 113 -8.71 -5.99 -11.77
C PRO A 113 -10.16 -6.47 -11.89
N LEU A 114 -10.72 -6.45 -13.11
CA LEU A 114 -12.09 -6.88 -13.33
C LEU A 114 -12.11 -8.41 -13.40
N PRO A 115 -12.78 -9.11 -12.46
CA PRO A 115 -12.96 -10.55 -12.58
C PRO A 115 -13.85 -10.84 -13.78
N SER A 116 -13.57 -11.92 -14.50
CA SER A 116 -14.53 -12.44 -15.48
C SER A 116 -15.86 -12.72 -14.76
N LEU A 117 -16.99 -12.25 -15.28
CA LEU A 117 -18.33 -12.45 -14.71
C LEU A 117 -18.83 -13.91 -14.75
N ARG A 118 -17.92 -14.89 -14.89
CA ARG A 118 -18.24 -16.30 -14.84
C ARG A 118 -18.57 -16.69 -13.40
N LEU A 119 -19.76 -17.21 -13.18
CA LEU A 119 -20.29 -17.57 -11.86
C LEU A 119 -19.36 -18.51 -11.07
N ALA A 120 -18.70 -19.46 -11.75
CA ALA A 120 -17.74 -20.36 -11.12
C ALA A 120 -16.50 -19.63 -10.57
N THR A 121 -15.96 -18.66 -11.33
CA THR A 121 -14.87 -17.80 -10.89
C THR A 121 -15.31 -16.95 -9.71
N LEU A 122 -16.51 -16.37 -9.78
CA LEU A 122 -17.07 -15.55 -8.70
C LEU A 122 -17.23 -16.35 -7.41
N ARG A 123 -17.79 -17.58 -7.47
CA ARG A 123 -17.91 -18.47 -6.31
C ARG A 123 -16.55 -18.77 -5.69
N ARG A 124 -15.56 -19.13 -6.50
CA ARG A 124 -14.19 -19.41 -6.02
C ARG A 124 -13.59 -18.18 -5.35
N LEU A 125 -13.82 -17.00 -5.91
CA LEU A 125 -13.34 -15.71 -5.38
C LEU A 125 -14.01 -15.40 -4.05
N ILE A 126 -15.33 -15.57 -3.95
CA ILE A 126 -16.10 -15.42 -2.70
C ILE A 126 -15.58 -16.39 -1.63
N THR A 127 -15.43 -17.67 -1.93
CA THR A 127 -14.90 -18.66 -0.96
C THR A 127 -13.50 -18.28 -0.50
N LEU A 128 -12.65 -17.79 -1.41
CA LEU A 128 -11.31 -17.35 -1.08
C LEU A 128 -11.35 -16.10 -0.20
N VAL A 129 -12.16 -15.10 -0.55
CA VAL A 129 -12.38 -13.88 0.27
C VAL A 129 -12.85 -14.25 1.67
N ILE A 130 -13.90 -15.06 1.78
CA ILE A 130 -14.44 -15.53 3.07
C ILE A 130 -13.32 -16.18 3.87
N ARG A 131 -12.67 -17.22 3.33
CA ARG A 131 -11.61 -17.96 4.04
C ARG A 131 -10.44 -17.07 4.47
N THR A 132 -10.12 -16.04 3.69
CA THR A 132 -9.01 -15.14 4.00
C THR A 132 -9.39 -14.10 5.07
N LEU A 133 -10.65 -13.67 5.09
CA LEU A 133 -11.17 -12.63 5.99
C LEU A 133 -11.85 -13.16 7.25
N THR A 134 -12.19 -14.46 7.34
CA THR A 134 -12.82 -15.03 8.54
C THR A 134 -11.96 -14.84 9.78
N VAL A 135 -10.65 -15.11 9.68
CA VAL A 135 -9.72 -14.97 10.80
C VAL A 135 -9.65 -13.52 11.31
N PRO A 136 -9.36 -12.50 10.48
CA PRO A 136 -9.35 -11.12 10.97
C PRO A 136 -10.74 -10.64 11.42
N ALA A 137 -11.83 -11.09 10.80
CA ALA A 137 -13.19 -10.74 11.23
C ALA A 137 -13.49 -11.29 12.64
N LEU A 138 -13.11 -12.55 12.92
CA LEU A 138 -13.23 -13.13 14.25
C LEU A 138 -12.35 -12.42 15.27
N ALA A 139 -11.13 -12.03 14.88
CA ALA A 139 -10.22 -11.28 15.75
C ALA A 139 -10.81 -9.92 16.17
N VAL A 140 -11.39 -9.18 15.21
CA VAL A 140 -12.09 -7.91 15.47
C VAL A 140 -13.35 -8.13 16.31
N LEU A 141 -14.15 -9.15 15.99
CA LEU A 141 -15.35 -9.49 16.75
C LEU A 141 -15.01 -9.83 18.21
N ALA A 142 -13.99 -10.65 18.44
CA ALA A 142 -13.51 -10.97 19.78
C ALA A 142 -13.08 -9.70 20.52
N MET A 143 -12.32 -8.81 19.88
CA MET A 143 -11.91 -7.53 20.47
C MET A 143 -13.12 -6.65 20.85
N TYR A 144 -14.11 -6.57 19.96
CA TYR A 144 -15.34 -5.81 20.17
C TYR A 144 -16.17 -6.38 21.32
N LEU A 145 -16.33 -7.70 21.39
CA LEU A 145 -17.04 -8.37 22.48
C LEU A 145 -16.32 -8.17 23.81
N THR A 146 -14.99 -8.30 23.85
CA THR A 146 -14.20 -8.02 25.06
C THR A 146 -14.37 -6.57 25.51
N ALA A 147 -14.30 -5.61 24.59
CA ALA A 147 -14.48 -4.20 24.91
C ALA A 147 -15.89 -3.87 25.42
N ARG A 148 -16.93 -4.54 24.89
CA ARG A 148 -18.33 -4.30 25.25
C ARG A 148 -18.81 -5.12 26.47
N SER A 149 -18.07 -6.16 26.85
CA SER A 149 -18.44 -7.06 27.94
C SER A 149 -18.41 -6.42 29.34
N GLY A 150 -17.84 -5.22 29.49
CA GLY A 150 -17.65 -4.59 30.80
C GLY A 150 -16.64 -5.32 31.70
N LEU A 151 -16.00 -6.40 31.25
CA LEU A 151 -15.04 -7.18 32.03
C LEU A 151 -13.77 -6.39 32.42
N ILE A 152 -13.56 -5.22 31.82
CA ILE A 152 -12.36 -4.42 31.99
C ILE A 152 -12.79 -2.96 32.27
N GLU A 153 -13.43 -2.74 33.42
CA GLU A 153 -13.79 -1.38 33.86
C GLU A 153 -12.53 -0.53 34.13
N HIS A 154 -11.41 -1.16 34.50
CA HIS A 154 -10.12 -0.50 34.72
C HIS A 154 -8.98 -1.35 34.13
N PRO A 155 -8.66 -1.22 32.83
CA PRO A 155 -7.57 -1.98 32.23
C PRO A 155 -6.26 -1.63 32.92
N SER A 156 -5.56 -2.64 33.44
CA SER A 156 -4.17 -2.46 33.84
C SER A 156 -3.36 -1.92 32.65
N ARG A 157 -2.30 -1.14 32.93
CA ARG A 157 -1.46 -0.54 31.88
C ARG A 157 -0.93 -1.57 30.88
N THR A 158 -0.69 -2.80 31.34
CA THR A 158 -0.28 -3.93 30.50
C THR A 158 -1.42 -4.47 29.63
N ALA A 159 -2.64 -4.59 30.15
CA ALA A 159 -3.82 -4.99 29.38
C ALA A 159 -4.13 -3.97 28.28
N HIS A 160 -4.01 -2.67 28.58
CA HIS A 160 -4.19 -1.61 27.59
C HIS A 160 -3.13 -1.68 26.47
N ALA A 161 -1.86 -1.86 26.82
CA ALA A 161 -0.79 -2.04 25.83
C ALA A 161 -1.00 -3.30 24.98
N ALA A 162 -1.42 -4.40 25.59
CA ALA A 162 -1.72 -5.65 24.88
C ALA A 162 -2.90 -5.48 23.90
N LEU A 163 -3.96 -4.75 24.28
CA LEU A 163 -5.08 -4.46 23.41
C LEU A 163 -4.68 -3.58 22.22
N ILE A 164 -3.86 -2.55 22.44
CA ILE A 164 -3.30 -1.71 21.37
C ILE A 164 -2.45 -2.56 20.42
N ALA A 165 -1.54 -3.38 20.95
CA ALA A 165 -0.70 -4.25 20.15
C ALA A 165 -1.54 -5.25 19.34
N TYR A 166 -2.55 -5.86 19.95
CA TYR A 166 -3.48 -6.78 19.30
C TYR A 166 -4.29 -6.10 18.19
N TYR A 167 -4.77 -4.88 18.44
CA TYR A 167 -5.47 -4.07 17.44
C TYR A 167 -4.59 -3.82 16.20
N TRP A 168 -3.37 -3.30 16.40
CA TRP A 168 -2.45 -3.02 15.31
C TRP A 168 -1.98 -4.30 14.59
N ALA A 169 -1.75 -5.38 15.33
CA ALA A 169 -1.44 -6.69 14.75
C ALA A 169 -2.59 -7.19 13.87
N THR A 170 -3.84 -7.02 14.30
CA THR A 170 -5.02 -7.42 13.52
C THR A 170 -5.18 -6.58 12.26
N LEU A 171 -4.97 -5.27 12.35
CA LEU A 171 -4.98 -4.37 11.19
C LEU A 171 -3.86 -4.71 10.19
N GLY A 172 -2.63 -4.86 10.67
CA GLY A 172 -1.48 -5.23 9.84
C GLY A 172 -1.67 -6.60 9.18
N PHE A 173 -2.18 -7.58 9.92
CA PHE A 173 -2.51 -8.90 9.36
C PHE A 173 -3.60 -8.81 8.30
N THR A 174 -4.66 -8.03 8.53
CA THR A 174 -5.74 -7.81 7.56
C THR A 174 -5.21 -7.15 6.30
N ALA A 175 -4.37 -6.12 6.44
CA ALA A 175 -3.71 -5.43 5.35
C ALA A 175 -2.87 -6.38 4.48
N LEU A 176 -2.02 -7.20 5.11
CA LEU A 176 -1.22 -8.22 4.42
C LEU A 176 -2.11 -9.23 3.70
N ARG A 177 -3.16 -9.73 4.37
CA ARG A 177 -4.12 -10.67 3.77
C ARG A 177 -4.83 -10.06 2.56
N LEU A 178 -5.26 -8.81 2.64
CA LEU A 178 -5.90 -8.10 1.53
C LEU A 178 -4.92 -7.93 0.35
N CYS A 179 -3.68 -7.54 0.60
CA CYS A 179 -2.65 -7.43 -0.44
C CYS A 179 -2.40 -8.79 -1.11
N THR A 180 -2.28 -9.87 -0.34
CA THR A 180 -2.08 -11.22 -0.89
C THR A 180 -3.30 -11.73 -1.66
N LEU A 181 -4.51 -11.38 -1.23
CA LEU A 181 -5.75 -11.68 -1.91
C LEU A 181 -5.78 -11.00 -3.27
N ILE A 182 -5.47 -9.71 -3.33
CA ILE A 182 -5.42 -8.94 -4.57
C ILE A 182 -4.34 -9.49 -5.51
N ALA A 183 -3.16 -9.83 -4.99
CA ALA A 183 -2.11 -10.46 -5.78
C ALA A 183 -2.54 -11.82 -6.37
N ARG A 184 -3.38 -12.59 -5.66
CA ARG A 184 -3.98 -13.83 -6.15
C ARG A 184 -5.06 -13.55 -7.20
N VAL A 185 -5.97 -12.61 -6.97
CA VAL A 185 -7.04 -12.24 -7.92
C VAL A 185 -6.46 -11.70 -9.22
N ALA A 186 -5.45 -10.83 -9.12
CA ALA A 186 -4.73 -10.30 -10.26
C ALA A 186 -3.99 -11.37 -11.07
N ARG A 187 -3.87 -12.60 -10.56
CA ARG A 187 -3.31 -13.74 -11.29
C ARG A 187 -4.31 -14.36 -12.27
N THR A 188 -5.60 -14.10 -12.07
CA THR A 188 -6.71 -14.75 -12.78
C THR A 188 -7.68 -13.79 -13.46
N ALA A 189 -7.63 -12.50 -13.10
CA ALA A 189 -8.53 -11.47 -13.60
C ALA A 189 -7.95 -10.76 -14.83
N ALA A 190 -8.82 -10.10 -15.60
CA ALA A 190 -8.39 -9.27 -16.72
C ALA A 190 -7.62 -8.06 -16.17
N MET A 191 -6.37 -7.88 -16.64
CA MET A 191 -5.52 -6.78 -16.19
C MET A 191 -6.07 -5.43 -16.67
N PRO A 192 -5.96 -4.36 -15.85
CA PRO A 192 -6.23 -3.01 -16.32
C PRO A 192 -5.30 -2.66 -17.50
N SER A 193 -5.79 -1.85 -18.42
CA SER A 193 -4.96 -1.31 -19.49
C SER A 193 -3.90 -0.36 -18.92
N THR A 194 -2.77 -0.19 -19.62
CA THR A 194 -1.69 0.73 -19.20
C THR A 194 -2.22 2.15 -18.97
N ARG A 195 -3.14 2.62 -19.81
CA ARG A 195 -3.79 3.94 -19.65
C ARG A 195 -4.62 4.03 -18.37
N ARG A 196 -5.42 2.99 -18.08
CA ARG A 196 -6.25 2.94 -16.86
C ARG A 196 -5.38 2.91 -15.61
N LEU A 197 -4.26 2.19 -15.65
CA LEU A 197 -3.30 2.10 -14.56
C LEU A 197 -2.49 3.40 -14.36
N CYS A 198 -2.06 4.04 -15.44
CA CYS A 198 -1.44 5.37 -15.43
C CYS A 198 -2.39 6.41 -14.80
N ALA A 199 -3.66 6.44 -15.24
CA ALA A 199 -4.67 7.31 -14.64
C ALA A 199 -4.89 6.99 -13.15
N ALA A 200 -4.93 5.71 -12.77
CA ALA A 200 -5.06 5.30 -11.37
C ALA A 200 -3.88 5.79 -10.51
N LEU A 201 -2.64 5.66 -11.00
CA LEU A 201 -1.43 6.14 -10.34
C LEU A 201 -1.46 7.66 -10.14
N LEU A 202 -1.79 8.41 -11.20
CA LEU A 202 -1.87 9.87 -11.13
C LEU A 202 -2.98 10.35 -10.18
N LEU A 203 -4.13 9.69 -10.18
CA LEU A 203 -5.23 10.02 -9.27
C LEU A 203 -4.90 9.72 -7.81
N ILE A 204 -4.35 8.53 -7.53
CA ILE A 204 -3.91 8.18 -6.17
C ILE A 204 -2.81 9.15 -5.71
N GLY A 205 -1.82 9.44 -6.57
CA GLY A 205 -0.77 10.39 -6.27
C GLY A 205 -1.28 11.81 -6.02
N ALA A 206 -2.22 12.29 -6.82
CA ALA A 206 -2.87 13.59 -6.60
C ALA A 206 -3.63 13.63 -5.26
N GLY A 207 -4.36 12.57 -4.92
CA GLY A 207 -5.03 12.47 -3.63
C GLY A 207 -4.06 12.46 -2.45
N LEU A 208 -2.94 11.73 -2.56
CA LEU A 208 -1.88 11.72 -1.54
C LEU A 208 -1.18 13.09 -1.42
N ALA A 209 -0.96 13.78 -2.54
CA ALA A 209 -0.38 15.13 -2.55
C ALA A 209 -1.32 16.13 -1.87
N LEU A 210 -2.64 16.04 -2.10
CA LEU A 210 -3.64 16.85 -1.42
C LEU A 210 -3.66 16.56 0.08
N ALA A 211 -3.64 15.28 0.49
CA ALA A 211 -3.59 14.90 1.90
C ALA A 211 -2.30 15.41 2.59
N ALA A 212 -1.16 15.32 1.91
CA ALA A 212 0.11 15.88 2.40
C ALA A 212 0.05 17.40 2.52
N GLY A 213 -0.52 18.10 1.52
CA GLY A 213 -0.69 19.55 1.55
C GLY A 213 -1.61 20.01 2.69
N GLN A 214 -2.73 19.31 2.92
CA GLN A 214 -3.62 19.58 4.06
C GLN A 214 -2.91 19.35 5.40
N SER A 215 -2.11 18.28 5.51
CA SER A 215 -1.31 17.98 6.71
C SER A 215 -0.23 19.04 6.95
N LEU A 216 0.39 19.55 5.89
CA LEU A 216 1.40 20.61 5.97
C LEU A 216 0.78 21.94 6.41
N LEU A 217 -0.38 22.31 5.86
CA LEU A 217 -1.12 23.50 6.29
C LEU A 217 -1.50 23.41 7.77
N ALA A 218 -1.93 22.23 8.23
CA ALA A 218 -2.21 21.98 9.65
C ALA A 218 -0.97 22.15 10.54
N LEU A 219 0.19 21.67 10.09
CA LEU A 219 1.47 21.82 10.79
C LEU A 219 1.92 23.28 10.89
N VAL A 220 1.56 24.13 9.93
CA VAL A 220 1.85 25.57 9.99
C VAL A 220 0.92 26.28 10.99
N GLN A 221 -0.31 25.81 11.13
CA GLN A 221 -1.32 26.41 12.01
C GLN A 221 -1.25 25.92 13.47
N ALA A 222 -0.67 24.75 13.71
CA ALA A 222 -0.57 24.12 15.04
C ALA A 222 0.89 23.83 15.43
N ALA A 223 1.14 23.59 16.72
CA ALA A 223 2.48 23.20 17.17
C ALA A 223 2.90 21.87 16.51
N PRO A 224 4.09 21.79 15.89
CA PRO A 224 4.53 20.59 15.18
C PRO A 224 4.78 19.44 16.17
N HIS A 225 4.20 18.28 15.85
CA HIS A 225 4.47 17.04 16.56
C HIS A 225 5.28 16.13 15.64
N ALA A 226 6.27 15.40 16.17
CA ALA A 226 7.14 14.54 15.34
C ALA A 226 6.34 13.54 14.48
N GLY A 227 5.20 13.04 15.01
CA GLY A 227 4.31 12.14 14.28
C GLY A 227 3.62 12.76 13.07
N SER A 228 3.17 14.02 13.16
CA SER A 228 2.51 14.69 12.03
C SER A 228 3.51 15.07 10.93
N VAL A 229 4.74 15.43 11.29
CA VAL A 229 5.83 15.64 10.32
C VAL A 229 6.15 14.33 9.57
N ALA A 230 6.32 13.22 10.30
CA ALA A 230 6.62 11.93 9.70
C ALA A 230 5.51 11.45 8.75
N VAL A 231 4.24 11.65 9.11
CA VAL A 231 3.09 11.29 8.26
C VAL A 231 3.04 12.16 7.01
N THR A 232 3.21 13.48 7.16
CA THR A 232 3.20 14.42 6.03
C THR A 232 4.31 14.08 5.03
N LEU A 233 5.51 13.79 5.53
CA LEU A 233 6.64 13.37 4.71
C LEU A 233 6.37 12.04 4.00
N THR A 234 5.80 11.06 4.73
CA THR A 234 5.47 9.75 4.15
C THR A 234 4.43 9.87 3.05
N LEU A 235 3.37 10.67 3.26
CA LEU A 235 2.36 10.94 2.24
C LEU A 235 2.96 11.65 1.02
N ALA A 236 3.84 12.63 1.22
CA ALA A 236 4.52 13.34 0.14
C ALA A 236 5.44 12.41 -0.68
N ILE A 237 6.19 11.52 -0.02
CA ILE A 237 7.04 10.52 -0.69
C ILE A 237 6.18 9.53 -1.50
N LEU A 238 5.09 9.03 -0.93
CA LEU A 238 4.17 8.14 -1.64
C LEU A 238 3.50 8.84 -2.83
N ALA A 239 3.15 10.11 -2.69
CA ALA A 239 2.60 10.94 -3.77
C ALA A 239 3.63 11.09 -4.90
N ALA A 240 4.86 11.48 -4.58
CA ALA A 240 5.93 11.62 -5.57
C ALA A 240 6.18 10.29 -6.30
N ALA A 241 6.29 9.19 -5.56
CA ALA A 241 6.55 7.87 -6.15
C ALA A 241 5.43 7.41 -7.10
N THR A 242 4.17 7.59 -6.71
CA THR A 242 3.01 7.22 -7.55
C THR A 242 2.88 8.11 -8.78
N ILE A 243 3.15 9.41 -8.66
CA ILE A 243 3.13 10.35 -9.79
C ILE A 243 4.27 10.04 -10.77
N SER A 244 5.50 9.83 -10.29
CA SER A 244 6.65 9.47 -11.13
C SER A 244 6.42 8.18 -11.90
N ALA A 245 5.97 7.11 -11.22
CA ALA A 245 5.64 5.85 -11.88
C ALA A 245 4.49 6.00 -12.88
N GLY A 246 3.51 6.86 -12.58
CA GLY A 246 2.41 7.19 -13.49
C GLY A 246 2.87 7.87 -14.78
N HIS A 247 3.76 8.86 -14.66
CA HIS A 247 4.33 9.57 -15.82
C HIS A 247 5.22 8.67 -16.68
N ASP A 248 6.06 7.84 -16.05
CA ASP A 248 6.93 6.89 -16.75
C ASP A 248 6.12 5.89 -17.61
N LEU A 249 5.03 5.34 -17.06
CA LEU A 249 4.10 4.49 -17.82
C LEU A 249 3.40 5.22 -18.96
N GLY A 250 3.16 6.53 -18.82
CA GLY A 250 2.54 7.35 -19.85
C GLY A 250 3.49 7.65 -21.02
N ALA A 251 4.79 7.83 -20.73
CA ALA A 251 5.82 8.21 -21.69
C ALA A 251 6.14 7.11 -22.72
N THR A 252 5.99 5.83 -22.35
CA THR A 252 6.22 4.68 -23.25
C THR A 252 5.31 4.63 -24.48
N LYS A 253 4.25 5.44 -24.52
CA LYS A 253 3.29 5.49 -25.64
C LYS A 253 3.71 6.48 -26.75
N SER A 254 4.69 7.35 -26.52
CA SER A 254 5.13 8.33 -27.53
C SER A 254 6.33 7.88 -28.37
N ARG A 255 6.77 6.63 -28.18
CA ARG A 255 7.75 5.95 -29.04
C ARG A 255 7.06 4.83 -29.81
#